data_AF-G5E096-F1
#
_entry.id   AF-G5E096-F1
#
_cell.length_a   1.000
_cell.length_b   1.000
_cell.length_c   1.000
_cell.angle_alpha   90.00
_cell.angle_beta   90.00
_cell.angle_gamma   90.00
#
_symmetry.space_group_name_H-M   'P 1'
#
loop_
_entity.id
_entity.type
_entity.pdbx_description
1 polymer ?
#
loop_
_entity_poly.entity_id
_entity_poly.type
_entity_poly.pdbx_seq_one_letter_code
_entity_poly.pdbx_strand_id
1 'polypeptide(L)'
;EIALMEKFKRKVHQLAMTVVSFHQVEYTFDRNVLSKLLNECREFLHQVIQRHLTAKSHGRVNNVFDHFSNCEFLAALYNPFGPYKQHLQRLCD
;
A
#
# COMPACT_ATOMS: atom_id res chain seq x y z
N GLU A 1 -20.19 -4.80 -7.79
CA GLU A 1 -18.75 -4.73 -8.08
C GLU A 1 -18.28 -3.34 -8.49
N ILE A 2 -18.95 -2.64 -9.41
CA ILE A 2 -18.55 -1.26 -9.83
C ILE A 2 -18.39 -0.33 -8.61
N ALA A 3 -19.37 -0.29 -7.70
CA ALA A 3 -19.28 0.52 -6.48
C ALA A 3 -18.10 0.13 -5.56
N LEU A 4 -17.72 -1.15 -5.51
CA LEU A 4 -16.56 -1.64 -4.74
C LEU A 4 -15.26 -1.22 -5.42
N MET A 5 -15.19 -1.33 -6.75
CA MET A 5 -14.06 -0.86 -7.54
C MET A 5 -13.85 0.65 -7.37
N GLU A 6 -14.92 1.44 -7.34
CA GLU A 6 -14.81 2.89 -7.09
C GLU A 6 -14.33 3.20 -5.67
N LYS A 7 -14.73 2.41 -4.65
CA LYS A 7 -14.15 2.52 -3.30
C LYS A 7 -12.67 2.14 -3.28
N PHE A 8 -12.29 1.06 -3.96
CA PHE A 8 -10.91 0.63 -4.09
C PHE A 8 -10.05 1.71 -4.74
N LYS A 9 -10.47 2.27 -5.88
CA LYS A 9 -9.77 3.37 -6.56
C LYS A 9 -9.54 4.57 -5.64
N ARG A 10 -10.57 5.02 -4.90
CA ARG A 10 -10.43 6.12 -3.94
C ARG A 10 -9.44 5.78 -2.83
N LYS A 11 -9.45 4.55 -2.33
CA LYS A 11 -8.52 4.11 -1.29
C LYS A 11 -7.08 4.02 -1.80
N VAL A 12 -6.87 3.52 -3.01
CA VAL A 12 -5.55 3.50 -3.67
C VAL A 12 -5.04 4.91 -3.95
N HIS A 13 -5.92 5.83 -4.36
CA HIS A 13 -5.55 7.23 -4.52
C HIS A 13 -5.11 7.87 -3.20
N GLN A 14 -5.86 7.63 -2.12
CA GLN A 14 -5.46 8.06 -0.77
C GLN A 14 -4.10 7.47 -0.38
N LEU A 15 -3.89 6.16 -0.59
CA LEU A 15 -2.62 5.48 -0.33
C LEU A 15 -1.46 6.15 -1.09
N ALA A 16 -1.61 6.41 -2.38
CA ALA A 16 -0.59 7.05 -3.20
C ALA A 16 -0.23 8.44 -2.68
N MET A 17 -1.25 9.25 -2.35
CA MET A 17 -1.03 10.58 -1.76
C MET A 17 -0.32 10.51 -0.41
N THR A 18 -0.66 9.54 0.44
CA THR A 18 0.01 9.34 1.73
C THR A 18 1.46 8.91 1.54
N VAL A 19 1.75 8.01 0.60
CA VAL A 19 3.12 7.56 0.29
C VAL A 19 4.01 8.74 -0.09
N VAL A 20 3.53 9.59 -1.01
CA VAL A 20 4.24 10.79 -1.47
C VAL A 20 4.38 11.81 -0.35
N SER A 21 3.32 12.06 0.43
CA SER A 21 3.35 13.02 1.54
C SER A 21 4.36 12.64 2.62
N PHE A 22 4.44 11.35 2.97
CA PHE A 22 5.41 10.85 3.94
C PHE A 22 6.86 10.95 3.46
N HIS A 23 7.08 11.00 2.15
CA HIS A 23 8.41 11.23 1.56
C HIS A 23 8.76 12.71 1.48
N GLN A 24 7.79 13.55 1.08
CA GLN A 24 8.01 14.99 0.84
C GLN A 24 8.03 15.83 2.12
N VAL A 25 7.42 15.36 3.22
CA VAL A 25 7.35 16.11 4.47
C VAL A 25 8.11 15.38 5.57
N GLU A 26 9.20 16.00 6.03
CA GLU A 26 10.06 15.43 7.07
C GLU A 26 9.28 15.12 8.36
N TYR A 27 9.67 14.04 9.03
CA TYR A 27 9.11 13.59 10.31
C TYR A 27 7.60 13.26 10.32
N THR A 28 6.95 13.13 9.16
CA THR A 28 5.52 12.76 9.08
C THR A 28 5.28 11.27 8.89
N PHE A 29 6.31 10.50 8.51
CA PHE A 29 6.17 9.07 8.24
C PHE A 29 5.68 8.28 9.46
N ASP A 30 4.56 7.58 9.28
CA ASP A 30 4.04 6.60 10.24
C ASP A 30 3.78 5.26 9.53
N ARG A 31 4.61 4.26 9.88
CA ARG A 31 4.50 2.90 9.35
C ARG A 31 3.16 2.22 9.61
N ASN A 32 2.52 2.51 10.75
CA ASN A 32 1.24 1.90 11.11
C ASN A 32 0.10 2.48 10.28
N VAL A 33 0.13 3.79 10.00
CA VAL A 33 -0.84 4.44 9.13
C VAL A 33 -0.75 3.87 7.72
N LEU A 34 0.46 3.76 7.17
CA LEU A 34 0.66 3.23 5.83
C LEU A 34 0.32 1.73 5.73
N SER A 35 0.73 0.93 6.72
CA SER A 35 0.37 -0.49 6.82
C SER A 35 -1.14 -0.68 6.87
N LYS A 36 -1.86 0.13 7.66
CA LYS A 36 -3.32 0.10 7.74
C LYS A 36 -3.97 0.42 6.39
N LEU A 37 -3.52 1.48 5.70
CA LEU A 37 -4.06 1.85 4.39
C LEU A 37 -3.85 0.75 3.34
N LEU A 38 -2.69 0.10 3.34
CA LEU A 38 -2.41 -1.05 2.47
C LEU A 38 -3.34 -2.23 2.77
N ASN A 39 -3.57 -2.54 4.04
CA ASN A 39 -4.51 -3.60 4.42
C ASN A 39 -5.96 -3.25 4.03
N GLU A 40 -6.38 -1.99 4.16
CA GLU A 40 -7.69 -1.55 3.66
C GLU A 40 -7.82 -1.74 2.13
N CYS A 41 -6.77 -1.43 1.37
CA CYS A 41 -6.71 -1.73 -0.08
C CYS A 41 -6.84 -3.24 -0.35
N ARG A 42 -6.15 -4.09 0.43
CA ARG A 42 -6.22 -5.56 0.32
C ARG A 42 -7.65 -6.06 0.47
N GLU A 43 -8.35 -5.62 1.53
CA GLU A 43 -9.71 -6.05 1.81
C GLU A 43 -10.70 -5.58 0.73
N PHE A 44 -10.55 -4.37 0.21
CA PHE A 44 -11.37 -3.91 -0.92
C PHE A 44 -11.10 -4.74 -2.18
N LEU A 45 -9.84 -5.09 -2.46
CA LEU A 45 -9.52 -5.88 -3.64
C LEU A 45 -10.07 -7.30 -3.53
N HIS A 46 -10.02 -7.93 -2.34
CA HIS A 46 -10.69 -9.20 -2.10
C HIS A 46 -12.18 -9.13 -2.36
N GLN A 47 -12.87 -8.09 -1.89
CA GLN A 47 -14.30 -7.90 -2.15
C GLN A 47 -14.61 -7.74 -3.64
N VAL A 48 -13.75 -7.04 -4.40
CA VAL A 48 -13.91 -6.84 -5.85
C VAL A 48 -13.79 -8.17 -6.60
N ILE A 49 -12.85 -9.03 -6.23
CA ILE A 49 -12.52 -10.26 -6.99
C ILE A 49 -13.25 -11.51 -6.51
N GLN A 50 -13.91 -11.46 -5.33
CA GLN A 50 -14.48 -12.60 -4.62
C GLN A 50 -15.33 -13.55 -5.49
N ARG A 51 -16.11 -13.01 -6.44
CA ARG A 51 -17.07 -13.79 -7.24
C ARG A 51 -16.50 -14.28 -8.57
N HIS A 52 -15.33 -13.81 -8.97
CA HIS A 52 -14.81 -13.96 -10.34
C HIS A 52 -13.45 -14.64 -10.41
N LEU A 53 -12.70 -14.67 -9.29
CA LEU A 53 -11.37 -15.25 -9.25
C LEU A 53 -11.28 -16.42 -8.28
N THR A 54 -10.27 -17.24 -8.50
CA THR A 54 -10.01 -18.45 -7.70
C THR A 54 -9.22 -18.12 -6.43
N ALA A 55 -9.20 -19.06 -5.48
CA ALA A 55 -8.37 -18.97 -4.28
C ALA A 55 -6.89 -18.66 -4.58
N LYS A 56 -6.37 -19.12 -5.73
CA LYS A 56 -5.00 -18.81 -6.19
C LYS A 56 -4.80 -17.30 -6.38
N SER A 57 -5.78 -16.59 -6.93
CA SER A 57 -5.73 -15.13 -7.09
C SER A 57 -5.82 -14.41 -5.75
N HIS A 58 -6.64 -14.90 -4.81
CA HIS A 58 -6.67 -14.36 -3.45
C HIS A 58 -5.32 -14.54 -2.74
N GLY A 59 -4.67 -15.70 -2.89
CA GLY A 59 -3.32 -15.92 -2.35
C GLY A 59 -2.28 -14.95 -2.93
N ARG A 60 -2.39 -14.59 -4.22
CA ARG A 60 -1.52 -13.57 -4.84
C ARG A 60 -1.74 -12.19 -4.24
N VAL A 61 -3.01 -11.81 -3.98
CA VAL A 61 -3.34 -10.55 -3.32
C VAL A 61 -2.73 -10.50 -1.93
N ASN A 62 -2.90 -11.55 -1.12
CA ASN A 62 -2.28 -11.64 0.20
C ASN A 62 -0.77 -11.49 0.14
N ASN A 63 -0.10 -12.28 -0.71
CA ASN A 63 1.36 -12.25 -0.82
C ASN A 63 1.92 -10.84 -1.11
N VAL A 64 1.24 -10.08 -1.98
CA VAL A 64 1.63 -8.70 -2.30
C VAL A 64 1.43 -7.77 -1.09
N PHE A 65 0.23 -7.76 -0.51
CA PHE A 65 -0.09 -6.82 0.55
C PHE A 65 0.57 -7.17 1.89
N ASP A 66 0.81 -8.45 2.18
CA ASP A 66 1.54 -8.91 3.38
C ASP A 66 2.98 -8.41 3.37
N HIS A 67 3.64 -8.42 2.20
CA HIS A 67 4.98 -7.87 2.04
C HIS A 67 4.99 -6.34 2.20
N PHE A 68 4.15 -5.64 1.42
CA PHE A 68 4.20 -4.17 1.39
C PHE A 68 3.64 -3.51 2.65
N SER A 69 2.72 -4.17 3.37
CA SER A 69 2.18 -3.66 4.63
C SER A 69 3.03 -4.02 5.85
N ASN A 70 4.14 -4.75 5.68
CA ASN A 70 5.04 -5.09 6.76
C ASN A 70 5.70 -3.81 7.34
N CYS A 71 5.51 -3.56 8.63
CA CYS A 71 6.01 -2.34 9.28
C CYS A 71 7.55 -2.22 9.27
N GLU A 72 8.29 -3.32 9.26
CA GLU A 72 9.75 -3.31 9.19
C GLU A 72 10.23 -3.01 7.77
N PHE A 73 9.57 -3.56 6.75
CA PHE A 73 9.79 -3.18 5.36
C PHE A 73 9.54 -1.68 5.15
N LEU A 74 8.39 -1.16 5.64
CA LEU A 74 8.06 0.25 5.52
C LEU A 74 9.08 1.14 6.25
N ALA A 75 9.52 0.75 7.44
CA ALA A 75 10.56 1.47 8.17
C ALA A 75 11.90 1.49 7.43
N ALA A 76 12.28 0.37 6.79
CA ALA A 76 13.49 0.32 5.97
C ALA A 76 13.37 1.19 4.71
N LEU A 77 12.22 1.16 4.03
CA LEU A 77 11.94 1.94 2.82
C LEU A 77 12.03 3.46 3.08
N TYR A 78 11.45 3.91 4.19
CA TYR A 78 11.41 5.33 4.58
C TYR A 78 12.60 5.79 5.42
N ASN A 79 13.60 4.93 5.66
CA ASN A 79 14.81 5.34 6.39
C ASN A 79 15.63 6.33 5.53
N PRO A 80 15.77 7.61 5.95
CA PRO A 80 16.48 8.62 5.18
C PRO A 80 18.00 8.38 5.09
N PHE A 81 18.53 7.51 5.97
CA PHE A 81 19.93 7.07 5.98
C PHE A 81 20.08 5.63 5.46
N GLY A 82 18.99 5.01 5.03
CA GLY A 82 18.97 3.66 4.50
C GLY A 82 19.33 3.60 3.01
N PRO A 83 19.60 2.39 2.49
CA PRO A 83 19.95 2.18 1.08
C PRO A 83 18.78 2.48 0.12
N TYR A 84 17.54 2.54 0.64
CA TYR A 84 16.34 2.68 -0.18
C TYR A 84 15.96 4.13 -0.51
N LYS A 85 16.67 5.14 0.01
CA LYS A 85 16.35 6.56 -0.22
C LYS A 85 16.17 6.91 -1.70
N GLN A 86 17.10 6.49 -2.56
CA GLN A 86 17.01 6.78 -4.00
C GLN A 86 15.86 6.00 -4.68
N HIS A 87 15.54 4.81 -4.17
CA HIS A 87 14.43 4.03 -4.67
C HIS A 87 13.08 4.66 -4.30
N LEU A 88 12.95 5.15 -3.06
CA LEU A 88 11.76 5.86 -2.60
C LEU A 88 11.54 7.17 -3.36
N GLN A 89 12.60 7.94 -3.63
CA GLN A 89 12.49 9.12 -4.50
C GLN A 89 11.89 8.76 -5.87
N ARG A 90 12.46 7.76 -6.56
CA ARG A 90 11.97 7.32 -7.88
C ARG A 90 10.57 6.71 -7.85
N LEU A 91 10.14 6.20 -6.70
CA LEU A 91 8.78 5.66 -6.52
C LEU A 91 7.75 6.80 -6.40
N CYS A 92 8.16 7.93 -5.83
CA CYS A 92 7.31 9.10 -5.61
C CYS A 92 7.31 10.08 -6.79
N ASP A 93 8.30 10.00 -7.69
CA ASP A 93 8.38 10.74 -8.96
C ASP A 93 7.40 10.17 -10.01
#